data_AF-A0A3B5MS07-F1
#
_entry.id   AF-A0A3B5MS07-F1
#
_cell.length_a   1.000
_cell.length_b   1.000
_cell.length_c   1.000
_cell.angle_alpha   90.00
_cell.angle_beta   90.00
_cell.angle_gamma   90.00
#
_symmetry.space_group_name_H-M   'P 1'
#
loop_
_entity.id
_entity.type
_entity.pdbx_description
1 polymer ?
#
loop_
_entity_poly.entity_id
_entity_poly.type
_entity_poly.pdbx_seq_one_letter_code
_entity_poly.pdbx_strand_id
1 'polypeptide(L)'
;MMRFQKGSKRRHEIQNTIIKSVLGANANPIPEYKVADVQKSRFILLHYGAFKAGWDWLILLATFYVAVTVPYNVCFTAVEIREDGASAARNPPSVSDILVEILFIIDIVLNFRTTYVSTSGQVVYDARSICIHYVTSWLFVDLIAALPFDLLYNFGVHLLKTVRLLRLLRLLQKLDRYSQYSAVVLTLLMSTFALLAHWMACVWYFIGRSEIETNNPASWDIGWLHELAKRLGTMLNGSGMMLSGGPSVRSSYVTSLYFALSSLTSVGFGNVSANTDSEKIFSICTMLIGALMHAVVFGNVTAIIQRMYSRRSLYHTRTKDLKDFIRVHRLPKALEQRMMECFQTTWSVNNGIDVSEVGGLNCMSQTWNFSPSDTKGRGNVRKRRDIQKRL
;
A
#
# COMPACT_ATOMS: atom_id res chain seq x y z
N MET A 1 69.20 -8.76 -60.69
CA MET A 1 69.29 -9.07 -59.24
C MET A 1 68.36 -8.19 -58.34
N MET A 2 67.21 -7.70 -58.82
CA MET A 2 66.28 -6.85 -58.04
C MET A 2 64.81 -7.33 -58.01
N ARG A 3 64.49 -8.51 -58.55
CA ARG A 3 63.12 -9.08 -58.53
C ARG A 3 62.90 -10.21 -57.53
N PHE A 4 63.94 -10.69 -56.84
CA PHE A 4 63.83 -11.79 -55.87
C PHE A 4 63.72 -11.35 -54.39
N GLN A 5 64.02 -10.09 -54.04
CA GLN A 5 63.82 -9.60 -52.66
C GLN A 5 62.41 -9.03 -52.38
N LYS A 6 61.64 -8.68 -53.41
CA LYS A 6 60.30 -8.07 -53.23
C LYS A 6 59.20 -9.09 -52.86
N GLY A 7 59.42 -10.38 -53.15
CA GLY A 7 58.48 -11.47 -52.81
C GLY A 7 58.56 -11.95 -51.36
N SER A 8 59.76 -11.94 -50.76
CA SER A 8 59.97 -12.33 -49.36
C SER A 8 59.42 -11.28 -48.38
N LYS A 9 59.63 -9.98 -48.69
CA LYS A 9 59.11 -8.88 -47.87
C LYS A 9 57.57 -8.84 -47.85
N ARG A 10 56.92 -9.05 -49.00
CA ARG A 10 55.45 -9.13 -49.10
C ARG A 10 54.86 -10.37 -48.41
N ARG A 11 55.55 -11.52 -48.42
CA ARG A 11 55.10 -12.71 -47.68
C ARG A 11 55.19 -12.53 -46.18
N HIS A 12 56.24 -11.90 -45.65
CA HIS A 12 56.33 -11.59 -44.21
C HIS A 12 55.32 -10.52 -43.76
N GLU A 13 54.99 -9.56 -44.63
CA GLU A 13 53.97 -8.55 -44.36
C GLU A 13 52.55 -9.16 -44.33
N ILE A 14 52.24 -10.06 -45.27
CA ILE A 14 50.96 -10.77 -45.31
C ILE A 14 50.85 -11.78 -44.15
N GLN A 15 51.95 -12.45 -43.78
CA GLN A 15 51.97 -13.39 -42.66
C GLN A 15 51.82 -12.67 -41.30
N ASN A 16 52.41 -11.48 -41.13
CA ASN A 16 52.20 -10.65 -39.93
C ASN A 16 50.78 -10.06 -39.85
N THR A 17 50.15 -9.73 -40.98
CA THR A 17 48.75 -9.28 -41.00
C THR A 17 47.78 -10.41 -40.67
N ILE A 18 48.05 -11.63 -41.13
CA ILE A 18 47.25 -12.82 -40.80
C ILE A 18 47.44 -13.25 -39.34
N ILE A 19 48.65 -13.18 -38.79
CA ILE A 19 48.90 -13.47 -37.36
C ILE A 19 48.21 -12.42 -36.47
N LYS A 20 48.17 -11.14 -36.86
CA LYS A 20 47.40 -10.10 -36.16
C LYS A 20 45.88 -10.27 -36.26
N SER A 21 45.36 -10.82 -37.36
CA SER A 21 43.92 -11.09 -37.50
C SER A 21 43.49 -12.40 -36.83
N VAL A 22 44.38 -13.38 -36.69
CA VAL A 22 44.08 -14.69 -36.06
C VAL A 22 44.28 -14.66 -34.53
N LEU A 23 45.20 -13.86 -34.00
CA LEU A 23 45.31 -13.59 -32.55
C LEU A 23 44.34 -12.49 -32.06
N GLY A 24 43.58 -11.88 -32.97
CA GLY A 24 42.54 -10.89 -32.68
C GLY A 24 41.12 -11.48 -32.55
N ALA A 25 40.99 -12.80 -32.50
CA ALA A 25 39.73 -13.44 -32.14
C ALA A 25 39.66 -13.62 -30.62
N ASN A 26 38.58 -13.08 -30.02
CA ASN A 26 38.22 -13.14 -28.60
C ASN A 26 38.85 -12.08 -27.69
N ALA A 27 38.51 -10.82 -27.97
CA ALA A 27 38.15 -9.92 -26.90
C ALA A 27 36.82 -9.25 -27.28
N ASN A 28 35.73 -10.04 -27.34
CA ASN A 28 34.50 -9.49 -26.80
C ASN A 28 34.86 -9.19 -25.35
N PRO A 29 34.94 -7.93 -24.89
CA PRO A 29 34.92 -7.71 -23.46
C PRO A 29 33.61 -8.35 -23.03
N ILE A 30 33.70 -9.50 -22.35
CA ILE A 30 32.63 -9.99 -21.50
C ILE A 30 32.14 -8.72 -20.81
N PRO A 31 30.87 -8.30 -20.99
CA PRO A 31 30.42 -7.07 -20.39
C PRO A 31 30.76 -7.22 -18.93
N GLU A 32 31.77 -6.49 -18.47
CA GLU A 32 32.16 -6.48 -17.09
C GLU A 32 30.88 -6.01 -16.44
N TYR A 33 30.17 -6.92 -15.78
CA TYR A 33 29.06 -6.57 -14.92
C TYR A 33 29.70 -5.90 -13.70
N LYS A 34 30.41 -4.79 -13.95
CA LYS A 34 30.39 -3.65 -13.08
C LYS A 34 28.92 -3.37 -12.94
N VAL A 35 28.39 -3.79 -11.80
CA VAL A 35 27.31 -3.10 -11.13
C VAL A 35 27.73 -1.65 -11.19
N ALA A 36 27.32 -0.95 -12.26
CA ALA A 36 27.71 0.42 -12.46
C ALA A 36 27.11 1.10 -11.25
N ASP A 37 27.95 1.54 -10.33
CA ASP A 37 27.50 2.30 -9.18
C ASP A 37 27.01 3.59 -9.81
N VAL A 38 25.69 3.59 -10.10
CA VAL A 38 25.06 4.56 -10.98
C VAL A 38 25.42 5.91 -10.40
N GLN A 39 26.08 6.76 -11.19
CA GLN A 39 26.47 8.09 -10.75
C GLN A 39 25.26 8.75 -10.11
N LYS A 40 25.26 8.84 -8.78
CA LYS A 40 24.22 9.52 -8.02
C LYS A 40 24.32 10.99 -8.41
N SER A 41 23.56 11.39 -9.42
CA SER A 41 23.19 12.79 -9.56
C SER A 41 22.63 13.21 -8.21
N ARG A 42 23.23 14.25 -7.63
CA ARG A 42 23.10 14.63 -6.20
C ARG A 42 21.65 14.94 -5.78
N PHE A 43 20.73 15.01 -6.74
CA PHE A 43 19.32 15.39 -6.58
C PHE A 43 18.32 14.37 -7.17
N ILE A 44 18.72 13.11 -7.38
CA ILE A 44 17.81 12.05 -7.84
C ILE A 44 17.45 11.14 -6.66
N LEU A 45 16.15 11.09 -6.36
CA LEU A 45 15.60 10.27 -5.30
C LEU A 45 15.33 8.87 -5.82
N LEU A 46 15.90 7.91 -5.11
CA LEU A 46 15.77 6.51 -5.43
C LEU A 46 14.44 5.99 -4.90
N HIS A 47 13.67 5.32 -5.75
CA HIS A 47 12.34 4.83 -5.38
C HIS A 47 12.35 3.77 -4.26
N TYR A 48 13.51 3.15 -4.00
CA TYR A 48 13.73 2.19 -2.90
C TYR A 48 14.51 2.78 -1.71
N GLY A 49 14.77 4.09 -1.69
CA GLY A 49 15.48 4.73 -0.58
C GLY A 49 14.65 4.75 0.70
N ALA A 50 15.31 4.58 1.86
CA ALA A 50 14.66 4.65 3.18
C ALA A 50 13.94 6.01 3.40
N PHE A 51 14.52 7.10 2.91
CA PHE A 51 13.90 8.42 2.94
C PHE A 51 12.58 8.45 2.13
N LYS A 52 12.58 7.90 0.91
CA LYS A 52 11.37 7.86 0.07
C LYS A 52 10.29 6.98 0.70
N ALA A 53 10.67 5.86 1.31
CA ALA A 53 9.73 5.02 2.05
C ALA A 53 9.09 5.77 3.23
N GLY A 54 9.89 6.46 4.05
CA GLY A 54 9.38 7.30 5.15
C GLY A 54 8.48 8.44 4.67
N TRP A 55 8.87 9.09 3.57
CA TRP A 55 8.06 10.12 2.91
C TRP A 55 6.72 9.56 2.41
N ASP A 56 6.73 8.36 1.82
CA ASP A 56 5.51 7.72 1.34
C ASP A 56 4.51 7.40 2.44
N TRP A 57 5.01 7.03 3.62
CA TRP A 57 4.20 6.86 4.84
C TRP A 57 3.63 8.19 5.35
N LEU A 58 4.42 9.26 5.32
CA LEU A 58 3.94 10.60 5.69
C LEU A 58 2.82 11.07 4.77
N ILE A 59 2.98 10.90 3.45
CA ILE A 59 1.94 11.26 2.46
C ILE A 59 0.71 10.36 2.59
N LEU A 60 0.89 9.07 2.90
CA LEU A 60 -0.20 8.15 3.20
C LEU A 60 -1.02 8.64 4.40
N LEU A 61 -0.35 9.04 5.49
CA LEU A 61 -1.00 9.60 6.67
C LEU A 61 -1.75 10.90 6.36
N ALA A 62 -1.12 11.81 5.60
CA ALA A 62 -1.76 13.06 5.15
C ALA A 62 -2.99 12.80 4.26
N THR A 63 -2.93 11.78 3.40
CA THR A 63 -4.06 11.34 2.57
C THR A 63 -5.20 10.79 3.43
N PHE A 64 -4.88 9.99 4.45
CA PHE A 64 -5.87 9.47 5.39
C PHE A 64 -6.55 10.60 6.16
N TYR A 65 -5.78 11.59 6.64
CA TYR A 65 -6.32 12.78 7.30
C TYR A 65 -7.36 13.49 6.42
N VAL A 66 -7.02 13.78 5.15
CA VAL A 66 -7.94 14.44 4.20
C VAL A 66 -9.19 13.60 3.95
N ALA A 67 -9.04 12.28 3.83
CA ALA A 67 -10.16 11.37 3.61
C ALA A 67 -11.16 11.35 4.78
N VAL A 68 -10.72 11.69 5.99
CA VAL A 68 -11.59 11.85 7.17
C VAL A 68 -12.15 13.27 7.25
N THR A 69 -11.28 14.28 7.19
CA THR A 69 -11.67 15.67 7.47
C THR A 69 -12.52 16.30 6.37
N VAL A 70 -12.31 15.95 5.10
CA VAL A 70 -13.08 16.56 3.99
C VAL A 70 -14.56 16.20 4.05
N PRO A 71 -14.98 14.91 4.11
CA PRO A 71 -16.40 14.56 4.25
C PRO A 71 -16.99 15.10 5.55
N TYR A 72 -16.22 15.07 6.64
CA TYR A 72 -16.66 15.60 7.93
C TYR A 72 -16.97 17.11 7.84
N ASN A 73 -16.04 17.90 7.30
CA ASN A 73 -16.21 19.35 7.16
C ASN A 73 -17.36 19.70 6.20
N VAL A 74 -17.57 18.90 5.15
CA VAL A 74 -18.68 19.09 4.20
C VAL A 74 -20.03 18.78 4.85
N CYS A 75 -20.14 17.70 5.61
CA CYS A 75 -21.41 17.26 6.18
C CYS A 75 -21.77 17.93 7.51
N PHE A 76 -20.79 18.23 8.37
CA PHE A 76 -21.02 18.75 9.72
C PHE A 76 -20.69 20.24 9.86
N THR A 77 -19.56 20.72 9.31
CA THR A 77 -19.07 22.10 9.53
C THR A 77 -19.65 23.11 8.53
N ALA A 78 -19.82 22.74 7.26
CA ALA A 78 -20.44 23.62 6.25
C ALA A 78 -21.89 23.97 6.62
N VAL A 79 -22.51 23.17 7.48
CA VAL A 79 -23.89 23.31 7.94
C VAL A 79 -23.97 24.24 9.16
N GLU A 80 -23.04 24.15 10.13
CA GLU A 80 -22.93 25.13 11.24
C GLU A 80 -22.76 26.57 10.72
N ILE A 81 -22.02 26.74 9.61
CA ILE A 81 -21.79 28.05 8.96
C ILE A 81 -23.10 28.69 8.43
N ARG A 82 -24.11 27.88 8.07
CA ARG A 82 -25.40 28.38 7.57
C ARG A 82 -26.34 28.83 8.71
N GLU A 83 -26.21 28.24 9.90
CA GLU A 83 -27.06 28.57 11.06
C GLU A 83 -26.58 29.83 11.79
N ASP A 84 -25.27 30.12 11.83
CA ASP A 84 -24.68 31.24 12.60
C ASP A 84 -24.47 32.56 11.82
N GLY A 85 -25.10 32.73 10.65
CA GLY A 85 -25.24 34.03 9.96
C GLY A 85 -23.94 34.84 9.78
N ALA A 86 -23.27 34.67 8.64
CA ALA A 86 -22.22 35.56 8.09
C ALA A 86 -20.90 35.72 8.88
N SER A 87 -20.79 35.22 10.12
CA SER A 87 -19.55 35.29 10.91
C SER A 87 -18.57 34.14 10.63
N ALA A 88 -19.06 33.01 10.12
CA ALA A 88 -18.27 31.79 9.92
C ALA A 88 -17.64 31.64 8.52
N ALA A 89 -17.97 32.53 7.56
CA ALA A 89 -17.21 32.68 6.31
C ALA A 89 -15.78 33.23 6.52
N ARG A 90 -15.42 33.58 7.77
CA ARG A 90 -14.11 34.08 8.19
C ARG A 90 -13.28 33.09 9.00
N ASN A 91 -13.69 31.82 9.13
CA ASN A 91 -12.82 30.86 9.79
C ASN A 91 -11.67 30.50 8.84
N PRO A 92 -10.42 30.92 9.14
CA PRO A 92 -9.29 30.56 8.30
C PRO A 92 -9.16 29.03 8.27
N PRO A 93 -8.70 28.44 7.15
CA PRO A 93 -8.41 27.01 7.10
C PRO A 93 -7.51 26.65 8.29
N SER A 94 -7.77 25.48 8.89
CA SER A 94 -7.01 25.05 10.05
C SER A 94 -5.53 24.99 9.68
N VAL A 95 -4.63 25.27 10.64
CA VAL A 95 -3.18 25.19 10.39
C VAL A 95 -2.80 23.81 9.85
N SER A 96 -3.48 22.76 10.32
CA SER A 96 -3.33 21.39 9.81
C SER A 96 -3.71 21.22 8.34
N ASP A 97 -4.78 21.87 7.86
CA ASP A 97 -5.18 21.79 6.44
C ASP A 97 -4.11 22.44 5.55
N ILE A 98 -3.59 23.61 5.96
CA ILE A 98 -2.54 24.33 5.24
C ILE A 98 -1.25 23.49 5.19
N LEU A 99 -0.84 22.90 6.33
CA LEU A 99 0.35 22.04 6.38
C LEU A 99 0.22 20.83 5.45
N VAL A 100 -0.95 20.20 5.43
CA VAL A 100 -1.23 19.06 4.56
C VAL A 100 -1.20 19.46 3.08
N GLU A 101 -1.73 20.62 2.71
CA GLU A 101 -1.62 21.16 1.35
C GLU A 101 -0.16 21.40 0.94
N ILE A 102 0.65 22.00 1.81
CA ILE A 102 2.09 22.20 1.56
C ILE A 102 2.80 20.86 1.36
N LEU A 103 2.50 19.85 2.18
CA LEU A 103 3.09 18.51 2.04
C LEU A 103 2.80 17.88 0.66
N PHE A 104 1.58 18.04 0.13
CA PHE A 104 1.23 17.54 -1.19
C PHE A 104 1.94 18.29 -2.32
N ILE A 105 2.13 19.61 -2.18
CA ILE A 105 2.92 20.40 -3.14
C ILE A 105 4.37 19.91 -3.15
N ILE A 106 4.96 19.68 -1.97
CA ILE A 106 6.31 19.12 -1.85
C ILE A 106 6.38 17.72 -2.47
N ASP A 107 5.35 16.87 -2.27
CA ASP A 107 5.29 15.53 -2.89
C ASP A 107 5.36 15.59 -4.42
N ILE A 108 4.61 16.51 -5.04
CA ILE A 108 4.67 16.74 -6.50
C ILE A 108 6.10 17.08 -6.93
N VAL A 109 6.76 18.01 -6.24
CA VAL A 109 8.15 18.41 -6.53
C VAL A 109 9.13 17.23 -6.38
N LEU A 110 8.94 16.39 -5.36
CA LEU A 110 9.78 15.19 -5.14
C LEU A 110 9.50 14.10 -6.18
N ASN A 111 8.26 13.96 -6.66
CA ASN A 111 7.91 12.99 -7.69
C ASN A 111 8.59 13.31 -9.04
N PHE A 112 8.77 14.59 -9.39
CA PHE A 112 9.58 14.99 -10.56
C PHE A 112 11.05 14.55 -10.49
N ARG A 113 11.57 14.22 -9.30
CA ARG A 113 12.95 13.80 -9.07
C ARG A 113 13.10 12.34 -8.65
N THR A 114 12.00 11.60 -8.62
CA THR A 114 11.99 10.19 -8.22
C THR A 114 12.18 9.28 -9.44
N THR A 115 13.12 8.34 -9.36
CA THR A 115 13.35 7.33 -10.43
C THR A 115 12.12 6.45 -10.64
N TYR A 116 11.88 6.00 -11.87
CA TYR A 116 10.87 4.98 -12.17
C TYR A 116 11.51 3.74 -12.81
N VAL A 117 10.76 2.63 -12.79
CA VAL A 117 11.16 1.37 -13.45
C VAL A 117 10.48 1.32 -14.81
N SER A 118 11.26 1.18 -15.88
CA SER A 118 10.74 1.03 -17.24
C SER A 118 10.06 -0.33 -17.42
N THR A 119 9.22 -0.48 -18.45
CA THR A 119 8.61 -1.77 -18.84
C THR A 119 9.65 -2.85 -19.15
N SER A 120 10.89 -2.46 -19.47
CA SER A 120 12.04 -3.35 -19.66
C SER A 120 12.74 -3.77 -18.35
N GLY A 121 12.23 -3.36 -17.18
CA GLY A 121 12.81 -3.69 -15.86
C GLY A 121 14.04 -2.87 -15.47
N GLN A 122 14.50 -1.96 -16.34
CA GLN A 122 15.64 -1.08 -16.06
C GLN A 122 15.21 0.17 -15.30
N VAL A 123 15.99 0.58 -14.31
CA VAL A 123 15.76 1.82 -13.54
C VAL A 123 16.29 2.99 -14.35
N VAL A 124 15.41 3.94 -14.70
CA VAL A 124 15.78 5.13 -15.47
C VAL A 124 16.16 6.26 -14.50
N TYR A 125 17.37 6.79 -14.69
CA TYR A 125 17.94 7.87 -13.88
C TYR A 125 17.97 9.22 -14.61
N ASP A 126 17.57 9.28 -15.88
CA ASP A 126 17.56 10.55 -16.60
C ASP A 126 16.39 11.45 -16.16
N ALA A 127 16.72 12.66 -15.69
CA ALA A 127 15.74 13.60 -15.14
C ALA A 127 14.73 14.10 -16.20
N ARG A 128 15.15 14.23 -17.47
CA ARG A 128 14.22 14.64 -18.55
C ARG A 128 13.21 13.54 -18.83
N SER A 129 13.69 12.30 -18.92
CA SER A 129 12.83 11.12 -19.11
C SER A 129 11.84 10.93 -17.95
N ILE A 130 12.29 11.12 -16.70
CA ILE A 130 11.42 11.08 -15.51
C ILE A 130 10.32 12.16 -15.59
N CYS A 131 10.69 13.40 -15.93
CA CYS A 131 9.76 14.51 -16.02
C CYS A 131 8.68 14.27 -17.08
N ILE A 132 9.06 13.88 -18.30
CA ILE A 132 8.11 13.62 -19.39
C ILE A 132 7.17 12.48 -18.99
N HIS A 133 7.70 11.39 -18.45
CA HIS A 133 6.88 10.27 -18.00
C HIS A 133 5.86 10.70 -16.93
N TYR A 134 6.28 11.49 -15.93
CA TYR A 134 5.40 11.96 -14.86
C TYR A 134 4.33 12.95 -15.34
N VAL A 135 4.70 13.90 -16.22
CA VAL A 135 3.79 14.88 -16.81
C VAL A 135 2.67 14.20 -17.60
N THR A 136 3.02 13.19 -18.40
CA THR A 136 2.05 12.47 -19.24
C THR A 136 1.15 11.52 -18.44
N SER A 137 1.62 11.00 -17.31
CA SER A 137 0.89 9.95 -16.57
C SER A 137 0.06 10.49 -15.39
N TRP A 138 0.69 11.24 -14.48
CA TRP A 138 0.11 11.47 -13.15
C TRP A 138 0.02 12.93 -12.74
N LEU A 139 0.81 13.83 -13.35
CA LEU A 139 0.83 15.24 -12.97
C LEU A 139 -0.55 15.89 -13.00
N PHE A 140 -1.40 15.55 -13.99
CA PHE A 140 -2.74 16.13 -14.10
C PHE A 140 -3.63 15.77 -12.90
N VAL A 141 -3.66 14.49 -12.52
CA VAL A 141 -4.40 14.00 -11.34
C VAL A 141 -3.83 14.64 -10.07
N ASP A 142 -2.51 14.71 -9.99
CA ASP A 142 -1.80 15.21 -8.82
C ASP A 142 -2.02 16.71 -8.61
N LEU A 143 -1.99 17.48 -9.69
CA LEU A 143 -2.21 18.92 -9.69
C LEU A 143 -3.66 19.24 -9.30
N ILE A 144 -4.65 18.60 -9.92
CA ILE A 144 -6.07 18.79 -9.58
C ILE A 144 -6.32 18.47 -8.11
N ALA A 145 -5.73 17.38 -7.60
CA ALA A 145 -5.87 16.99 -6.21
C ALA A 145 -5.18 17.96 -5.23
N ALA A 146 -4.17 18.72 -5.67
CA ALA A 146 -3.42 19.67 -4.86
C ALA A 146 -3.96 21.11 -4.90
N LEU A 147 -4.93 21.41 -5.77
CA LEU A 147 -5.49 22.76 -5.89
C LEU A 147 -6.23 23.19 -4.60
N PRO A 148 -5.91 24.38 -4.03
CA PRO A 148 -6.65 24.96 -2.92
C PRO A 148 -7.94 25.59 -3.45
N PHE A 149 -8.95 24.76 -3.73
CA PHE A 149 -10.26 25.21 -4.24
C PHE A 149 -11.00 26.15 -3.28
N ASP A 150 -10.57 26.23 -2.01
CA ASP A 150 -11.08 27.19 -1.04
C ASP A 150 -10.81 28.66 -1.46
N LEU A 151 -9.78 28.94 -2.27
CA LEU A 151 -9.49 30.30 -2.78
C LEU A 151 -10.39 30.71 -3.95
N LEU A 152 -11.00 29.74 -4.66
CA LEU A 152 -11.95 29.97 -5.76
C LEU A 152 -13.39 30.20 -5.27
N TYR A 153 -13.53 30.70 -4.03
CA TYR A 153 -14.75 30.81 -3.23
C TYR A 153 -15.96 31.49 -3.91
N ASN A 154 -15.76 32.21 -5.01
CA ASN A 154 -16.83 32.92 -5.73
C ASN A 154 -17.72 32.04 -6.63
N PHE A 155 -17.43 30.75 -6.80
CA PHE A 155 -18.18 29.89 -7.74
C PHE A 155 -19.17 28.88 -7.11
N GLY A 156 -19.56 29.06 -5.84
CA GLY A 156 -20.77 28.40 -5.30
C GLY A 156 -20.77 26.87 -5.25
N VAL A 157 -19.60 26.22 -5.20
CA VAL A 157 -19.48 24.77 -5.34
C VAL A 157 -18.82 24.13 -4.12
N HIS A 158 -19.62 23.91 -3.07
CA HIS A 158 -19.22 23.05 -1.94
C HIS A 158 -18.80 21.64 -2.38
N LEU A 159 -19.31 21.18 -3.54
CA LEU A 159 -18.95 19.90 -4.16
C LEU A 159 -17.49 19.85 -4.65
N LEU A 160 -16.83 20.99 -4.94
CA LEU A 160 -15.41 20.98 -5.34
C LEU A 160 -14.49 20.51 -4.22
N LYS A 161 -14.91 20.61 -2.94
CA LYS A 161 -14.10 20.09 -1.83
C LYS A 161 -13.92 18.57 -1.90
N THR A 162 -14.86 17.84 -2.50
CA THR A 162 -14.77 16.38 -2.66
C THR A 162 -13.73 15.95 -3.70
N VAL A 163 -13.28 16.85 -4.58
CA VAL A 163 -12.16 16.63 -5.52
C VAL A 163 -10.87 16.28 -4.75
N ARG A 164 -10.73 16.76 -3.50
CA ARG A 164 -9.61 16.37 -2.62
C ARG A 164 -9.57 14.87 -2.33
N LEU A 165 -10.68 14.12 -2.47
CA LEU A 165 -10.71 12.67 -2.32
C LEU A 165 -9.99 11.94 -3.47
N LEU A 166 -9.75 12.60 -4.62
CA LEU A 166 -8.90 12.04 -5.69
C LEU A 166 -7.48 11.72 -5.21
N ARG A 167 -7.03 12.30 -4.08
CA ARG A 167 -5.76 11.93 -3.43
C ARG A 167 -5.70 10.45 -3.06
N LEU A 168 -6.84 9.79 -2.83
CA LEU A 168 -6.88 8.35 -2.55
C LEU A 168 -6.48 7.49 -3.74
N LEU A 169 -6.59 8.00 -4.98
CA LEU A 169 -6.11 7.29 -6.17
C LEU A 169 -4.59 7.04 -6.11
N ARG A 170 -3.85 7.87 -5.37
CA ARG A 170 -2.42 7.68 -5.11
C ARG A 170 -2.13 6.44 -4.25
N LEU A 171 -3.10 5.98 -3.44
CA LEU A 171 -2.97 4.75 -2.66
C LEU A 171 -2.85 3.53 -3.58
N LEU A 172 -3.54 3.55 -4.73
CA LEU A 172 -3.49 2.46 -5.71
C LEU A 172 -2.08 2.28 -6.28
N GLN A 173 -1.35 3.37 -6.51
CA GLN A 173 0.05 3.32 -6.98
C GLN A 173 0.99 2.69 -5.96
N LYS A 174 0.69 2.88 -4.67
CA LYS A 174 1.53 2.40 -3.56
C LYS A 174 1.15 0.99 -3.11
N LEU A 175 -0.05 0.52 -3.45
CA LEU A 175 -0.61 -0.77 -3.06
C LEU A 175 0.25 -1.94 -3.55
N ASP A 176 0.82 -1.84 -4.77
CA ASP A 176 1.67 -2.89 -5.33
C ASP A 176 2.96 -3.10 -4.52
N ARG A 177 3.56 -2.00 -4.04
CA ARG A 177 4.75 -2.04 -3.17
C ARG A 177 4.45 -2.60 -1.78
N TYR A 178 3.29 -2.25 -1.22
CA TYR A 178 2.88 -2.71 0.11
C TYR A 178 2.31 -4.13 0.12
N SER A 179 1.90 -4.65 -1.05
CA SER A 179 1.35 -6.00 -1.23
C SER A 179 2.28 -7.12 -0.74
N GLN A 180 3.60 -6.87 -0.74
CA GLN A 180 4.61 -7.83 -0.29
C GLN A 180 4.56 -8.10 1.22
N TYR A 181 4.07 -7.13 2.01
CA TYR A 181 3.98 -7.25 3.47
C TYR A 181 2.54 -7.56 3.87
N SER A 182 2.25 -8.86 4.05
CA SER A 182 0.89 -9.36 4.35
C SER A 182 0.22 -8.67 5.56
N ALA A 183 1.00 -8.30 6.58
CA ALA A 183 0.49 -7.54 7.74
C ALA A 183 0.09 -6.10 7.38
N VAL A 184 0.86 -5.42 6.53
CA VAL A 184 0.56 -4.06 6.06
C VAL A 184 -0.72 -4.06 5.22
N VAL A 185 -0.90 -5.06 4.35
CA VAL A 185 -2.13 -5.22 3.57
C VAL A 185 -3.35 -5.35 4.47
N LEU A 186 -3.26 -6.15 5.54
CA LEU A 186 -4.36 -6.29 6.50
C LEU A 186 -4.66 -4.98 7.23
N THR A 187 -3.63 -4.27 7.71
CA THR A 187 -3.82 -2.97 8.38
C THR A 187 -4.43 -1.93 7.44
N LEU A 188 -3.97 -1.87 6.19
CA LEU A 188 -4.55 -1.00 5.16
C LEU A 188 -6.01 -1.35 4.92
N LEU A 189 -6.35 -2.63 4.80
CA LEU A 189 -7.72 -3.08 4.61
C LEU A 189 -8.64 -2.68 5.79
N MET A 190 -8.19 -2.87 7.04
CA MET A 190 -8.94 -2.43 8.21
C MET A 190 -9.11 -0.91 8.26
N SER A 191 -8.09 -0.15 7.85
CA SER A 191 -8.19 1.30 7.76
C SER A 191 -9.19 1.75 6.67
N THR A 192 -9.25 1.06 5.53
CA THR A 192 -10.24 1.34 4.49
C THR A 192 -11.67 1.02 4.93
N PHE A 193 -11.86 -0.04 5.72
CA PHE A 193 -13.15 -0.35 6.32
C PHE A 193 -13.62 0.76 7.27
N ALA A 194 -12.73 1.27 8.13
CA ALA A 194 -13.03 2.38 9.01
C ALA A 194 -13.35 3.68 8.25
N LEU A 195 -12.62 3.98 7.18
CA LEU A 195 -12.90 5.14 6.31
C LEU A 195 -14.28 5.03 5.65
N LEU A 196 -14.64 3.86 5.13
CA LEU A 196 -15.96 3.64 4.54
C LEU A 196 -17.06 3.82 5.59
N ALA A 197 -16.88 3.29 6.80
CA ALA A 197 -17.83 3.52 7.89
C ALA A 197 -18.01 5.01 8.19
N HIS A 198 -16.91 5.77 8.24
CA HIS A 198 -16.95 7.23 8.38
C HIS A 198 -17.70 7.91 7.24
N TRP A 199 -17.46 7.52 5.99
CA TRP A 199 -18.13 8.10 4.83
C TRP A 199 -19.62 7.80 4.82
N MET A 200 -20.01 6.55 5.08
CA MET A 200 -21.42 6.19 5.19
C MET A 200 -22.09 6.93 6.35
N ALA A 201 -21.39 7.16 7.46
CA ALA A 201 -21.89 7.98 8.56
C ALA A 201 -22.09 9.45 8.17
N CYS A 202 -21.15 10.04 7.42
CA CYS A 202 -21.26 11.42 6.91
C CYS A 202 -22.46 11.56 5.96
N VAL A 203 -22.63 10.60 5.03
CA VAL A 203 -23.78 10.60 4.11
C VAL A 203 -25.09 10.37 4.86
N TRP A 204 -25.12 9.48 5.85
CA TRP A 204 -26.29 9.26 6.70
C TRP A 204 -26.73 10.52 7.44
N TYR A 205 -25.77 11.28 7.97
CA TYR A 205 -26.04 12.59 8.56
C TYR A 205 -26.55 13.60 7.55
N PHE A 206 -25.91 13.67 6.38
CA PHE A 206 -26.31 14.55 5.30
C PHE A 206 -27.76 14.29 4.84
N ILE A 207 -28.16 13.03 4.69
CA ILE A 207 -29.54 12.64 4.35
C ILE A 207 -30.51 13.13 5.44
N GLY A 208 -30.23 12.80 6.71
CA GLY A 208 -31.11 13.19 7.82
C GLY A 208 -31.29 14.71 7.96
N ARG A 209 -30.23 15.48 7.70
CA ARG A 209 -30.29 16.95 7.65
C ARG A 209 -31.04 17.47 6.42
N SER A 210 -30.73 16.93 5.23
CA SER A 210 -31.39 17.34 3.99
C SER A 210 -32.91 17.15 4.07
N GLU A 211 -33.37 16.05 4.67
CA GLU A 211 -34.81 15.80 4.84
C GLU A 211 -35.48 16.79 5.81
N ILE A 212 -34.76 17.29 6.82
CA ILE A 212 -35.26 18.35 7.72
C ILE A 212 -35.30 19.70 6.98
N GLU A 213 -34.32 20.00 6.13
CA GLU A 213 -34.28 21.27 5.37
C GLU A 213 -35.36 21.33 4.27
N THR A 214 -35.65 20.19 3.61
CA THR A 214 -36.62 20.15 2.50
C THR A 214 -38.07 20.09 2.95
N ASN A 215 -38.33 19.55 4.14
CA ASN A 215 -39.67 19.37 4.67
C ASN A 215 -40.02 20.45 5.69
N ASN A 216 -41.31 20.70 5.88
CA ASN A 216 -41.75 21.70 6.85
C ASN A 216 -41.43 21.22 8.29
N PRO A 217 -40.66 21.99 9.09
CA PRO A 217 -40.25 21.59 10.44
C PRO A 217 -41.41 21.30 11.39
N ALA A 218 -42.58 21.88 11.13
CA ALA A 218 -43.77 21.72 11.95
C ALA A 218 -44.52 20.39 11.73
N SER A 219 -44.30 19.73 10.58
CA SER A 219 -45.03 18.50 10.20
C SER A 219 -44.12 17.29 9.99
N TRP A 220 -42.81 17.45 10.09
CA TRP A 220 -41.84 16.39 9.81
C TRP A 220 -41.26 15.81 11.12
N ASP A 221 -41.75 14.65 11.52
CA ASP A 221 -41.40 13.98 12.79
C ASP A 221 -40.83 12.55 12.62
N ILE A 222 -40.62 12.11 11.37
CA ILE A 222 -40.36 10.69 11.06
C ILE A 222 -38.86 10.37 10.93
N GLY A 223 -38.03 11.31 10.47
CA GLY A 223 -36.60 11.05 10.16
C GLY A 223 -35.76 10.62 11.37
N TRP A 224 -34.68 9.86 11.11
CA TRP A 224 -33.82 9.29 12.17
C TRP A 224 -33.22 10.36 13.10
N LEU A 225 -32.88 11.52 12.54
CA LEU A 225 -32.26 12.64 13.28
C LEU A 225 -33.29 13.31 14.22
N HIS A 226 -34.56 13.34 13.81
CA HIS A 226 -35.66 13.82 14.65
C HIS A 226 -35.92 12.86 15.82
N GLU A 227 -35.96 11.55 15.54
CA GLU A 227 -36.10 10.51 16.56
C GLU A 227 -34.93 10.54 17.56
N LEU A 228 -33.70 10.80 17.10
CA LEU A 228 -32.55 11.01 17.98
C LEU A 228 -32.75 12.22 18.90
N ALA A 229 -33.19 13.35 18.36
CA ALA A 229 -33.45 14.57 19.12
C ALA A 229 -34.51 14.32 20.22
N LYS A 230 -35.57 13.57 19.88
CA LYS A 230 -36.64 13.17 20.81
C LYS A 230 -36.10 12.31 21.95
N ARG A 231 -35.25 11.32 21.65
CA ARG A 231 -34.65 10.43 22.66
C ARG A 231 -33.68 11.15 23.60
N LEU A 232 -32.97 12.16 23.11
CA LEU A 232 -32.05 12.96 23.89
C LEU A 232 -32.75 14.08 24.69
N GLY A 233 -34.06 14.29 24.49
CA GLY A 233 -34.79 15.40 25.11
C GLY A 233 -34.40 16.77 24.57
N THR A 234 -33.62 16.83 23.49
CA THR A 234 -33.21 18.07 22.81
C THR A 234 -34.19 18.38 21.68
N MET A 235 -35.48 18.47 22.00
CA MET A 235 -36.51 18.73 21.00
C MET A 235 -36.25 20.07 20.28
N LEU A 236 -36.49 20.06 18.98
CA LEU A 236 -36.63 21.26 18.15
C LEU A 236 -37.88 22.01 18.65
N ASN A 237 -37.77 22.81 19.70
CA ASN A 237 -38.90 23.60 20.19
C ASN A 237 -39.24 24.67 19.16
N GLY A 238 -40.26 24.38 18.35
CA GLY A 238 -40.88 25.31 17.42
C GLY A 238 -41.66 26.38 18.18
N SER A 239 -40.97 27.46 18.56
CA SER A 239 -41.62 28.74 18.83
C SER A 239 -40.92 29.82 18.01
N GLY A 240 -41.39 30.05 16.78
CA GLY A 240 -41.13 31.27 16.00
C GLY A 240 -39.67 31.57 15.64
N MET A 241 -39.35 31.39 14.35
CA MET A 241 -38.31 32.14 13.62
C MET A 241 -36.82 31.82 13.89
N MET A 242 -36.46 30.80 14.67
CA MET A 242 -35.09 30.27 14.65
C MET A 242 -35.07 28.78 15.03
N LEU A 243 -34.47 27.94 14.18
CA LEU A 243 -34.14 26.54 14.47
C LEU A 243 -33.03 26.49 15.53
N SER A 244 -33.33 26.86 16.78
CA SER A 244 -32.39 26.79 17.89
C SER A 244 -32.71 25.57 18.75
N GLY A 245 -32.34 24.40 18.26
CA GLY A 245 -32.50 23.14 19.00
C GLY A 245 -32.19 21.94 18.13
N GLY A 246 -31.46 20.97 18.67
CA GLY A 246 -31.08 19.74 17.96
C GLY A 246 -30.01 18.98 18.75
N PRO A 247 -29.78 17.70 18.44
CA PRO A 247 -28.70 16.94 19.04
C PRO A 247 -27.36 17.62 18.71
N SER A 248 -26.46 17.70 19.70
CA SER A 248 -25.12 18.25 19.49
C SER A 248 -24.41 17.55 18.31
N VAL A 249 -23.56 18.28 17.58
CA VAL A 249 -22.78 17.72 16.45
C VAL A 249 -22.01 16.46 16.83
N ARG A 250 -21.44 16.45 18.05
CA ARG A 250 -20.78 15.26 18.60
C ARG A 250 -21.74 14.08 18.73
N SER A 251 -22.93 14.30 19.29
CA SER A 251 -23.93 13.24 19.45
C SER A 251 -24.41 12.73 18.09
N SER A 252 -24.73 13.62 17.16
CA SER A 252 -25.14 13.22 15.81
C SER A 252 -24.06 12.42 15.10
N TYR A 253 -22.79 12.88 15.14
CA TYR A 253 -21.67 12.17 14.53
C TYR A 253 -21.47 10.78 15.12
N VAL A 254 -21.46 10.66 16.46
CA VAL A 254 -21.29 9.37 17.13
C VAL A 254 -22.45 8.42 16.81
N THR A 255 -23.69 8.91 16.79
CA THR A 255 -24.86 8.10 16.44
C THR A 255 -24.83 7.68 14.97
N SER A 256 -24.45 8.57 14.03
CA SER A 256 -24.31 8.22 12.62
C SER A 256 -23.20 7.19 12.38
N LEU A 257 -22.06 7.33 13.07
CA LEU A 257 -20.97 6.37 12.99
C LEU A 257 -21.35 5.01 13.58
N TYR A 258 -22.08 5.02 14.69
CA TYR A 258 -22.63 3.83 15.30
C TYR A 258 -23.58 3.10 14.35
N PHE A 259 -24.50 3.81 13.69
CA PHE A 259 -25.38 3.23 12.67
C PHE A 259 -24.56 2.60 11.53
N ALA A 260 -23.65 3.38 10.91
CA ALA A 260 -22.84 2.92 9.79
C ALA A 260 -22.00 1.69 10.15
N LEU A 261 -21.34 1.67 11.31
CA LEU A 261 -20.59 0.51 11.78
C LEU A 261 -21.50 -0.68 12.01
N SER A 262 -22.64 -0.51 12.69
CA SER A 262 -23.58 -1.60 12.98
C SER A 262 -24.16 -2.24 11.72
N SER A 263 -24.40 -1.45 10.67
CA SER A 263 -24.86 -1.93 9.36
C SER A 263 -23.74 -2.59 8.57
N LEU A 264 -22.55 -1.99 8.52
CA LEU A 264 -21.41 -2.53 7.79
C LEU A 264 -20.90 -3.85 8.39
N THR A 265 -20.94 -4.00 9.72
CA THR A 265 -20.61 -5.26 10.40
C THR A 265 -21.77 -6.26 10.41
N SER A 266 -22.92 -5.92 9.81
CA SER A 266 -24.13 -6.76 9.80
C SER A 266 -24.64 -7.15 11.20
N VAL A 267 -24.39 -6.31 12.21
CA VAL A 267 -24.88 -6.53 13.59
C VAL A 267 -26.31 -6.02 13.73
N GLY A 268 -26.58 -4.81 13.22
CA GLY A 268 -27.93 -4.29 13.04
C GLY A 268 -28.80 -4.26 14.30
N PHE A 269 -28.36 -3.59 15.37
CA PHE A 269 -29.08 -3.54 16.65
C PHE A 269 -30.49 -2.94 16.59
N GLY A 270 -30.82 -2.15 15.56
CA GLY A 270 -32.17 -1.62 15.31
C GLY A 270 -32.58 -0.43 16.20
N ASN A 271 -31.70 0.05 17.07
CA ASN A 271 -31.91 1.25 17.88
C ASN A 271 -31.85 2.55 17.08
N VAL A 272 -31.08 2.60 15.98
CA VAL A 272 -31.14 3.64 14.96
C VAL A 272 -31.63 2.96 13.68
N SER A 273 -32.80 3.39 13.19
CA SER A 273 -33.47 2.78 12.04
C SER A 273 -33.78 3.81 10.97
N ALA A 274 -33.80 3.35 9.72
CA ALA A 274 -34.33 4.10 8.61
C ALA A 274 -35.86 4.09 8.65
N ASN A 275 -36.45 5.27 8.71
CA ASN A 275 -37.90 5.46 8.77
C ASN A 275 -38.44 5.97 7.42
N THR A 276 -37.65 6.80 6.72
CA THR A 276 -38.02 7.39 5.43
C THR A 276 -37.53 6.54 4.26
N ASP A 277 -38.10 6.73 3.07
CA ASP A 277 -37.74 5.90 1.92
C ASP A 277 -36.32 6.19 1.44
N SER A 278 -35.85 7.44 1.52
CA SER A 278 -34.46 7.80 1.22
C SER A 278 -33.49 7.11 2.20
N GLU A 279 -33.80 7.14 3.50
CA GLU A 279 -33.02 6.47 4.53
C GLU A 279 -32.99 4.94 4.31
N LYS A 280 -34.11 4.33 3.93
CA LYS A 280 -34.19 2.88 3.66
C LYS A 280 -33.36 2.49 2.45
N ILE A 281 -33.47 3.23 1.35
CA ILE A 281 -32.66 2.99 0.13
C ILE A 281 -31.17 3.07 0.46
N PHE A 282 -30.75 4.10 1.19
CA PHE A 282 -29.37 4.24 1.62
C PHE A 282 -28.91 3.09 2.53
N SER A 283 -29.77 2.65 3.45
CA SER A 283 -29.49 1.52 4.35
C SER A 283 -29.28 0.23 3.57
N ILE A 284 -30.12 -0.05 2.57
CA ILE A 284 -29.97 -1.21 1.68
C ILE A 284 -28.62 -1.17 0.94
N CYS A 285 -28.26 -0.02 0.37
CA CYS A 285 -26.95 0.15 -0.28
C CYS A 285 -25.79 -0.08 0.70
N THR A 286 -25.88 0.47 1.91
CA THR A 286 -24.87 0.33 2.97
C THR A 286 -24.69 -1.14 3.38
N MET A 287 -25.79 -1.88 3.54
CA MET A 287 -25.74 -3.31 3.87
C MET A 287 -25.07 -4.13 2.77
N LEU A 288 -25.36 -3.85 1.49
CA LEU A 288 -24.72 -4.54 0.37
C LEU A 288 -23.21 -4.26 0.31
N ILE A 289 -22.79 -3.01 0.49
CA ILE A 289 -21.38 -2.63 0.56
C ILE A 289 -20.71 -3.32 1.76
N GLY A 290 -21.39 -3.38 2.91
CA GLY A 290 -20.92 -4.07 4.11
C GLY A 290 -20.68 -5.56 3.87
N ALA A 291 -21.62 -6.25 3.23
CA ALA A 291 -21.49 -7.67 2.90
C ALA A 291 -20.28 -7.96 1.99
N LEU A 292 -20.08 -7.14 0.95
CA LEU A 292 -18.92 -7.26 0.07
C LEU A 292 -17.61 -6.98 0.81
N MET A 293 -17.56 -5.94 1.64
CA MET A 293 -16.39 -5.60 2.44
C MET A 293 -16.02 -6.71 3.42
N HIS A 294 -17.01 -7.30 4.10
CA HIS A 294 -16.80 -8.40 5.02
C HIS A 294 -16.23 -9.63 4.33
N ALA A 295 -16.71 -9.95 3.12
CA ALA A 295 -16.17 -11.03 2.30
C ALA A 295 -14.70 -10.79 1.94
N VAL A 296 -14.33 -9.56 1.56
CA VAL A 296 -12.93 -9.20 1.24
C VAL A 296 -12.04 -9.28 2.48
N VAL A 297 -12.50 -8.77 3.62
CA VAL A 297 -11.76 -8.83 4.89
C VAL A 297 -11.49 -10.27 5.31
N PHE A 298 -12.53 -11.11 5.38
CA PHE A 298 -12.35 -12.52 5.73
C PHE A 298 -11.54 -13.30 4.71
N GLY A 299 -11.67 -13.00 3.41
CA GLY A 299 -10.86 -13.60 2.37
C GLY A 299 -9.37 -13.31 2.59
N ASN A 300 -9.01 -12.05 2.88
CA ASN A 300 -7.63 -11.67 3.15
C ASN A 300 -7.09 -12.29 4.45
N VAL A 301 -7.87 -12.27 5.54
CA VAL A 301 -7.49 -12.92 6.79
C VAL A 301 -7.25 -14.42 6.58
N THR A 302 -8.13 -15.10 5.84
CA THR A 302 -7.99 -16.53 5.51
C THR A 302 -6.73 -16.78 4.68
N ALA A 303 -6.44 -15.95 3.67
CA ALA A 303 -5.23 -16.06 2.86
C ALA A 303 -3.95 -15.89 3.72
N ILE A 304 -3.97 -14.96 4.68
CA ILE A 304 -2.84 -14.76 5.60
C ILE A 304 -2.66 -15.97 6.51
N ILE A 305 -3.75 -16.49 7.09
CA ILE A 305 -3.72 -17.70 7.93
C ILE A 305 -3.18 -18.89 7.13
N GLN A 306 -3.65 -19.10 5.90
CA GLN A 306 -3.17 -20.15 5.00
C GLN A 306 -1.67 -20.00 4.72
N ARG A 307 -1.20 -18.78 4.43
CA ARG A 307 0.23 -18.50 4.25
C ARG A 307 1.05 -18.77 5.52
N MET A 308 0.55 -18.36 6.69
CA MET A 308 1.21 -18.56 7.98
C MET A 308 1.34 -20.05 8.34
N TYR A 309 0.29 -20.85 8.11
CA TYR A 309 0.30 -22.28 8.40
C TYR A 309 0.85 -23.15 7.26
N SER A 310 1.12 -22.59 6.08
CA SER A 310 1.59 -23.35 4.89
C SER A 310 2.78 -24.26 5.20
N ARG A 311 3.84 -23.73 5.82
CA ARG A 311 5.06 -24.49 6.16
C ARG A 311 4.80 -25.57 7.20
N ARG A 312 3.98 -25.27 8.20
CA ARG A 312 3.63 -26.23 9.26
C ARG A 312 2.76 -27.36 8.71
N SER A 313 1.80 -27.02 7.85
CA SER A 313 0.98 -27.98 7.13
C SER A 313 1.85 -28.89 6.27
N LEU A 314 2.78 -28.32 5.49
CA LEU A 314 3.72 -29.10 4.67
C LEU A 314 4.56 -30.07 5.51
N TYR A 315 5.10 -29.63 6.65
CA TYR A 315 5.82 -30.51 7.59
C TYR A 315 4.96 -31.71 8.01
N HIS A 316 3.71 -31.45 8.44
CA HIS A 316 2.81 -32.51 8.89
C HIS A 316 2.41 -33.45 7.76
N THR A 317 2.13 -32.94 6.55
CA THR A 317 1.83 -33.76 5.38
C THR A 317 3.00 -34.67 5.03
N ARG A 318 4.23 -34.14 4.89
CA ARG A 318 5.43 -34.94 4.60
C ARG A 318 5.74 -35.97 5.69
N THR A 319 5.55 -35.59 6.95
CA THR A 319 5.70 -36.52 8.07
C THR A 319 4.69 -37.66 8.00
N LYS A 320 3.45 -37.36 7.59
CA LYS A 320 2.41 -38.37 7.39
C LYS A 320 2.76 -39.30 6.23
N ASP A 321 3.16 -38.76 5.09
CA ASP A 321 3.57 -39.55 3.92
C ASP A 321 4.72 -40.52 4.28
N LEU A 322 5.70 -40.05 5.06
CA LEU A 322 6.81 -40.88 5.54
C LEU A 322 6.31 -42.02 6.44
N LYS A 323 5.41 -41.74 7.38
CA LYS A 323 4.82 -42.78 8.24
C LYS A 323 4.02 -43.80 7.44
N ASP A 324 3.25 -43.35 6.45
CA ASP A 324 2.46 -44.22 5.58
C ASP A 324 3.38 -45.10 4.73
N PHE A 325 4.50 -44.57 4.21
CA PHE A 325 5.53 -45.34 3.53
C PHE A 325 6.15 -46.44 4.41
N ILE A 326 6.56 -46.09 5.63
CA ILE A 326 7.12 -47.05 6.61
C ILE A 326 6.12 -48.17 6.90
N ARG A 327 4.83 -47.82 7.04
CA ARG A 327 3.74 -48.77 7.32
C ARG A 327 3.50 -49.74 6.16
N VAL A 328 3.47 -49.25 4.93
CA VAL A 328 3.25 -50.07 3.73
C VAL A 328 4.40 -51.06 3.53
N HIS A 329 5.64 -50.60 3.69
CA HIS A 329 6.82 -51.44 3.52
C HIS A 329 7.17 -52.29 4.76
N ARG A 330 6.39 -52.21 5.83
CA ARG A 330 6.58 -52.94 7.10
C ARG A 330 8.02 -52.89 7.62
N LEU A 331 8.59 -51.68 7.67
CA LEU A 331 9.95 -51.49 8.12
C LEU A 331 10.12 -51.81 9.62
N PRO A 332 11.28 -52.34 10.06
CA PRO A 332 11.53 -52.61 11.47
C PRO A 332 11.61 -51.31 12.28
N LYS A 333 11.13 -51.33 13.54
CA LYS A 333 11.02 -50.14 14.41
C LYS A 333 12.31 -49.35 14.56
N ALA A 334 13.46 -50.02 14.57
CA ALA A 334 14.77 -49.36 14.65
C ALA A 334 15.07 -48.49 13.41
N LEU A 335 14.65 -48.92 12.22
CA LEU A 335 14.81 -48.14 10.99
C LEU A 335 13.79 -47.01 10.91
N GLU A 336 12.55 -47.26 11.32
CA GLU A 336 11.49 -46.24 11.42
C GLU A 336 11.96 -45.05 12.27
N GLN A 337 12.48 -45.30 13.47
CA GLN A 337 12.94 -44.24 14.37
C GLN A 337 14.08 -43.43 13.74
N ARG A 338 15.06 -44.10 13.11
CA ARG A 338 16.18 -43.44 12.42
C ARG A 338 15.71 -42.59 11.25
N MET A 339 14.74 -43.05 10.46
CA MET A 339 14.19 -42.29 9.33
C MET A 339 13.45 -41.05 9.82
N MET A 340 12.67 -41.16 10.89
CA MET A 340 11.95 -40.04 11.49
C MET A 340 12.91 -38.99 12.08
N GLU A 341 13.96 -39.42 12.80
CA GLU A 341 15.00 -38.53 13.34
C GLU A 341 15.78 -37.81 12.23
N CYS A 342 16.14 -38.54 11.17
CA CYS A 342 16.78 -37.97 9.99
C CYS A 342 15.90 -36.91 9.31
N PHE A 343 14.61 -37.21 9.14
CA PHE A 343 13.65 -36.27 8.56
C PHE A 343 13.48 -35.01 9.42
N GLN A 344 13.33 -35.17 10.74
CA GLN A 344 13.22 -34.03 11.67
C GLN A 344 14.47 -33.16 11.67
N THR A 345 15.66 -33.77 11.63
CA THR A 345 16.94 -33.06 11.57
C THR A 345 17.08 -32.32 10.23
N THR A 346 16.73 -32.98 9.13
CA THR A 346 16.77 -32.35 7.80
C THR A 346 15.79 -31.18 7.72
N TRP A 347 14.59 -31.33 8.29
CA TRP A 347 13.59 -30.27 8.32
C TRP A 347 14.01 -29.09 9.21
N SER A 348 14.65 -29.33 10.35
CA SER A 348 15.12 -28.25 11.24
C SER A 348 16.25 -27.43 10.62
N VAL A 349 17.07 -28.05 9.77
CA VAL A 349 18.16 -27.37 9.05
C VAL A 349 17.64 -26.65 7.80
N ASN A 350 16.80 -27.30 6.99
CA ASN A 350 16.39 -26.77 5.69
C ASN A 350 15.03 -26.07 5.70
N ASN A 351 14.26 -26.13 6.79
CA ASN A 351 12.88 -25.62 6.90
C ASN A 351 11.93 -26.07 5.76
N GLY A 352 12.20 -27.23 5.17
CA GLY A 352 11.43 -27.77 4.04
C GLY A 352 11.78 -27.17 2.67
N ILE A 353 12.89 -26.46 2.54
CA ILE A 353 13.40 -25.95 1.26
C ILE A 353 14.28 -27.01 0.61
N ASP A 354 13.94 -27.42 -0.61
CA ASP A 354 14.79 -28.29 -1.40
C ASP A 354 15.96 -27.46 -1.96
N VAL A 355 17.18 -27.84 -1.58
CA VAL A 355 18.41 -27.14 -2.01
C VAL A 355 18.58 -27.25 -3.54
N SER A 356 18.00 -28.28 -4.16
CA SER A 356 18.01 -28.46 -5.61
C SER A 356 17.05 -27.50 -6.35
N GLU A 357 15.89 -27.18 -5.77
CA GLU A 357 14.94 -26.20 -6.33
C GLU A 357 15.46 -24.76 -6.22
N VAL A 358 16.18 -24.44 -5.15
CA VAL A 358 16.85 -23.13 -4.98
C VAL A 358 18.20 -23.09 -5.71
N GLY A 359 18.57 -24.19 -6.38
CA GLY A 359 19.81 -24.43 -7.11
C GLY A 359 20.07 -23.57 -8.35
N GLY A 360 19.29 -22.51 -8.60
CA GLY A 360 19.74 -21.37 -9.41
C GLY A 360 21.01 -20.71 -8.84
N LEU A 361 21.35 -20.99 -7.58
CA LEU A 361 22.61 -20.60 -6.94
C LEU A 361 23.86 -21.35 -7.45
N ASN A 362 23.72 -22.37 -8.32
CA ASN A 362 24.88 -22.89 -9.06
C ASN A 362 25.54 -21.82 -9.96
N CYS A 363 24.84 -20.71 -10.24
CA CYS A 363 25.41 -19.54 -10.89
C CYS A 363 26.30 -18.69 -9.93
N MET A 364 26.04 -18.73 -8.61
CA MET A 364 26.88 -18.05 -7.61
C MET A 364 28.10 -18.87 -7.20
N SER A 365 28.09 -20.21 -7.33
CA SER A 365 29.30 -21.01 -7.08
C SER A 365 30.39 -20.79 -8.12
N GLN A 366 30.03 -20.41 -9.37
CA GLN A 366 31.01 -20.05 -10.40
C GLN A 366 31.71 -18.70 -10.16
N THR A 367 31.14 -17.81 -9.34
CA THR A 367 31.75 -16.51 -8.99
C THR A 367 32.60 -16.55 -7.72
N TRP A 368 32.50 -17.62 -6.93
CA TRP A 368 33.31 -17.86 -5.72
C TRP A 368 34.33 -18.98 -5.90
N ASN A 369 34.92 -19.11 -7.09
CA ASN A 369 36.17 -19.85 -7.24
C ASN A 369 37.27 -19.10 -6.47
N PHE A 370 37.41 -19.45 -5.19
CA PHE A 370 38.61 -19.17 -4.41
C PHE A 370 39.79 -19.76 -5.17
N SER A 371 40.63 -18.90 -5.74
CA SER A 371 41.94 -19.28 -6.25
C SER A 371 42.72 -19.94 -5.11
N PRO A 372 43.18 -21.19 -5.25
CA PRO A 372 43.98 -21.84 -4.24
C PRO A 372 45.42 -21.33 -4.36
N SER A 373 45.65 -20.12 -3.85
CA SER A 373 46.99 -19.57 -3.67
C SER A 373 46.92 -18.52 -2.56
N ASP A 374 47.77 -18.71 -1.55
CA ASP A 374 47.95 -17.87 -0.37
C ASP A 374 46.91 -18.00 0.76
N THR A 375 47.17 -18.91 1.71
CA THR A 375 47.91 -18.54 2.93
C THR A 375 47.94 -19.70 3.93
N LYS A 376 49.16 -20.02 4.39
CA LYS A 376 49.43 -20.77 5.62
C LYS A 376 48.78 -20.04 6.81
N GLY A 377 47.99 -20.73 7.62
CA GLY A 377 47.50 -20.19 8.89
C GLY A 377 46.69 -21.20 9.69
N ARG A 378 47.36 -21.96 10.56
CA ARG A 378 46.72 -22.90 11.50
C ARG A 378 45.85 -22.15 12.52
N GLY A 379 44.67 -22.70 12.79
CA GLY A 379 44.10 -22.78 14.14
C GLY A 379 43.11 -21.70 14.57
N ASN A 380 41.80 -22.00 14.51
CA ASN A 380 40.88 -21.90 15.67
C ASN A 380 39.43 -22.22 15.26
N VAL A 381 39.04 -23.49 15.32
CA VAL A 381 37.63 -23.94 15.25
C VAL A 381 37.23 -24.43 16.64
N ARG A 382 37.06 -23.51 17.60
CA ARG A 382 36.51 -23.88 18.92
C ARG A 382 35.79 -22.77 19.69
N LYS A 383 35.24 -21.74 19.02
CA LYS A 383 34.58 -20.62 19.72
C LYS A 383 33.26 -20.15 19.09
N ARG A 384 32.45 -21.07 18.56
CA ARG A 384 31.09 -20.80 18.04
C ARG A 384 30.01 -21.72 18.61
N ARG A 385 30.22 -22.25 19.83
CA ARG A 385 29.24 -23.14 20.48
C ARG A 385 28.39 -22.49 21.59
N ASP A 386 28.63 -21.22 21.93
CA ASP A 386 28.02 -20.62 23.14
C ASP A 386 27.03 -19.46 22.91
N ILE A 387 26.63 -19.14 21.66
CA ILE A 387 25.71 -18.00 21.41
C ILE A 387 24.28 -18.45 21.04
N GLN A 388 24.03 -19.74 20.83
CA GLN A 388 22.73 -20.23 20.35
C GLN A 388 21.82 -20.82 21.45
N LYS A 389 21.99 -20.36 22.70
CA LYS A 389 21.17 -20.78 23.87
C LYS A 389 20.32 -19.66 24.50
N ARG A 390 20.16 -18.50 23.87
CA ARG A 390 19.18 -17.49 24.30
C ARG A 390 18.61 -16.74 23.11
N LEU A 391 17.50 -17.24 22.60
CA LEU A 391 16.34 -16.62 21.92
C LEU A 391 15.43 -17.79 21.54
#